data_AF-A0A962JIM1-F1
#
_entry.id   AF-A0A962JIM1-F1
#
_cell.length_a   1.000
_cell.length_b   1.000
_cell.length_c   1.000
_cell.angle_alpha   90.00
_cell.angle_beta   90.00
_cell.angle_gamma   90.00
#
_symmetry.space_group_name_H-M   'P 1'
#
loop_
_entity.id
_entity.type
_entity.pdbx_description
1 polymer ?
#
loop_
_entity_poly.entity_id
_entity_poly.type
_entity_poly.pdbx_seq_one_letter_code
_entity_poly.pdbx_strand_id
1 'polypeptide(L)'
;MKKLVLVALVSAMFSAPLQAEVKSDDLKTGAPERYTVKKGDTLWDIANRYLSDAWRWPEIWQANPQVRNPHLIFPGDKLLLCHIQQRAVVALDEGGGCEQVAANLANLSNSASISGGSGSDTLRPQVREQSLDLAIPAIPLKDIRAYLSDSRVFGADEFNKAPYVLSAGNKRVIAGQGDKVYLRGGEFTLGETL
;
A
#
# COMPACT_ATOMS: atom_id res chain seq x y z
N MET A 1 -51.39 65.74 9.28
CA MET A 1 -51.97 65.27 8.00
C MET A 1 -51.09 65.74 6.84
N LYS A 2 -50.40 64.83 6.15
CA LYS A 2 -49.85 65.01 4.79
C LYS A 2 -49.48 63.63 4.25
N LYS A 3 -50.29 63.16 3.31
CA LYS A 3 -50.14 61.88 2.60
C LYS A 3 -49.11 62.09 1.48
N LEU A 4 -48.14 61.20 1.36
CA LEU A 4 -47.29 61.09 0.17
C LEU A 4 -47.21 59.60 -0.19
N VAL A 5 -47.80 59.28 -1.34
CA VAL A 5 -47.79 57.99 -2.03
C VAL A 5 -46.97 58.21 -3.31
N LEU A 6 -46.04 57.30 -3.61
CA LEU A 6 -45.40 57.01 -4.93
C LEU A 6 -44.35 55.90 -4.67
N VAL A 7 -44.65 54.60 -4.84
CA VAL A 7 -44.65 53.76 -6.06
C VAL A 7 -43.35 53.80 -6.87
N ALA A 8 -42.54 52.74 -6.76
CA ALA A 8 -41.92 52.01 -7.87
C ALA A 8 -41.18 50.77 -7.32
N LEU A 9 -41.82 49.60 -7.47
CA LEU A 9 -41.39 48.32 -6.94
C LEU A 9 -40.40 47.67 -7.93
N VAL A 10 -39.10 47.83 -7.68
CA VAL A 10 -38.02 47.14 -8.40
C VAL A 10 -37.96 45.72 -7.86
N SER A 11 -38.63 44.78 -8.53
CA SER A 11 -38.51 43.36 -8.24
C SER A 11 -37.16 42.85 -8.76
N ALA A 12 -36.16 42.88 -7.87
CA ALA A 12 -34.85 42.29 -8.07
C ALA A 12 -34.96 40.77 -8.16
N MET A 13 -34.36 40.19 -9.20
CA MET A 13 -34.06 38.76 -9.27
C MET A 13 -33.17 38.40 -8.09
N PHE A 14 -33.75 37.75 -7.08
CA PHE A 14 -33.04 37.24 -5.93
C PHE A 14 -32.31 35.96 -6.35
N SER A 15 -31.08 36.12 -6.86
CA SER A 15 -30.14 35.00 -6.97
C SER A 15 -29.76 34.59 -5.55
N ALA A 16 -30.46 33.59 -5.01
CA ALA A 16 -30.05 32.96 -3.77
C ALA A 16 -28.73 32.22 -4.04
N PRO A 17 -27.62 32.54 -3.34
CA PRO A 17 -26.48 31.65 -3.33
C PRO A 17 -26.94 30.34 -2.69
N LEU A 18 -26.73 29.22 -3.38
CA LEU A 18 -26.76 27.88 -2.78
C LEU A 18 -25.64 27.83 -1.74
N GLN A 19 -25.93 28.29 -0.52
CA GLN A 19 -25.09 28.01 0.64
C GLN A 19 -25.41 26.58 1.05
N ALA A 20 -24.57 25.64 0.62
CA ALA A 20 -24.50 24.32 1.22
C ALA A 20 -24.00 24.50 2.65
N GLU A 21 -24.94 24.63 3.59
CA GLU A 21 -24.64 24.58 5.02
C GLU A 21 -24.18 23.16 5.34
N VAL A 22 -22.87 22.97 5.51
CA VAL A 22 -22.27 21.72 5.97
C VAL A 22 -22.77 21.51 7.41
N LYS A 23 -23.83 20.73 7.56
CA LYS A 23 -24.42 20.41 8.87
C LYS A 23 -23.43 19.58 9.68
N SER A 24 -22.88 20.22 10.70
CA SER A 24 -21.94 19.69 11.68
C SER A 24 -22.64 18.81 12.74
N ASP A 25 -23.33 17.75 12.32
CA ASP A 25 -23.80 16.67 13.20
C ASP A 25 -23.18 15.34 12.75
N ASP A 26 -21.86 15.30 12.85
CA ASP A 26 -21.02 14.48 11.98
C ASP A 26 -20.19 13.41 12.71
N LEU A 27 -20.23 13.42 14.04
CA LEU A 27 -19.52 12.46 14.90
C LEU A 27 -20.46 11.43 15.48
N LYS A 28 -19.99 10.20 15.53
CA LYS A 28 -20.71 9.10 16.17
C LYS A 28 -20.68 9.27 17.69
N THR A 29 -21.83 9.13 18.35
CA THR A 29 -21.91 9.15 19.81
C THR A 29 -21.05 8.03 20.41
N GLY A 30 -20.07 8.39 21.24
CA GLY A 30 -19.14 7.43 21.85
C GLY A 30 -17.88 7.12 21.03
N ALA A 31 -17.55 7.92 20.01
CA ALA A 31 -16.26 7.84 19.34
C ALA A 31 -15.11 8.02 20.35
N PRO A 32 -14.08 7.15 20.36
CA PRO A 32 -13.00 7.22 21.33
C PRO A 32 -12.05 8.38 21.00
N GLU A 33 -11.63 9.16 22.01
CA GLU A 33 -10.69 10.27 21.78
C GLU A 33 -9.35 9.81 21.18
N ARG A 34 -8.92 8.58 21.52
CA ARG A 34 -7.70 7.96 21.01
C ARG A 34 -7.97 6.53 20.57
N TYR A 35 -7.45 6.15 19.41
CA TYR A 35 -7.51 4.78 18.90
C TYR A 35 -6.17 4.33 18.36
N THR A 36 -5.78 3.11 18.70
CA THR A 36 -4.60 2.48 18.09
C THR A 36 -5.07 1.57 16.97
N VAL A 37 -4.60 1.84 15.76
CA VAL A 37 -4.89 1.07 14.55
C VAL A 37 -4.44 -0.37 14.74
N LYS A 38 -5.31 -1.32 14.40
CA LYS A 38 -5.05 -2.76 14.48
C LYS A 38 -4.84 -3.35 13.10
N LYS A 39 -4.23 -4.53 13.05
CA LYS A 39 -4.04 -5.28 11.80
C LYS A 39 -5.40 -5.59 11.18
N GLY A 40 -5.61 -5.10 9.95
CA GLY A 40 -6.84 -5.29 9.18
C GLY A 40 -7.78 -4.09 9.21
N ASP A 41 -7.49 -3.05 10.00
CA ASP A 41 -8.26 -1.81 9.95
C ASP A 41 -8.02 -1.07 8.63
N THR A 42 -9.06 -0.41 8.14
CA THR A 42 -9.00 0.50 7.00
C THR A 42 -9.48 1.90 7.38
N LEU A 43 -9.19 2.91 6.54
CA LEU A 43 -9.75 4.24 6.72
C LEU A 43 -11.29 4.24 6.72
N TRP A 44 -11.90 3.29 6.01
CA TRP A 44 -13.34 3.08 6.04
C TRP A 44 -13.84 2.62 7.41
N ASP A 45 -13.16 1.64 8.02
CA ASP A 45 -13.52 1.14 9.35
C ASP A 45 -13.33 2.21 10.43
N ILE A 46 -12.28 3.02 10.29
CA ILE A 46 -12.03 4.18 11.14
C ILE A 46 -13.14 5.21 10.95
N ALA A 47 -13.49 5.56 9.71
CA ALA A 47 -14.59 6.49 9.45
C ALA A 47 -15.90 5.98 10.07
N ASN A 48 -16.24 4.71 9.91
CA ASN A 48 -17.45 4.12 10.50
C ASN A 48 -17.45 4.11 12.04
N ARG A 49 -16.26 4.20 12.66
CA ARG A 49 -16.11 4.29 14.12
C ARG A 49 -16.27 5.73 14.63
N TYR A 50 -15.72 6.70 13.92
CA TYR A 50 -15.60 8.08 14.36
C TYR A 50 -16.69 9.00 13.82
N LEU A 51 -17.10 8.78 12.58
CA LEU A 51 -18.04 9.61 11.84
C LEU A 51 -19.41 8.92 11.76
N SER A 52 -20.45 9.71 11.55
CA SER A 52 -21.81 9.20 11.32
C SER A 52 -21.93 8.45 9.99
N ASP A 53 -21.08 8.76 9.01
CA ASP A 53 -21.05 8.13 7.69
C ASP A 53 -19.63 7.64 7.34
N ALA A 54 -19.51 6.36 7.01
CA ALA A 54 -18.26 5.73 6.62
C ALA A 54 -17.73 6.23 5.27
N TRP A 55 -18.60 6.73 4.38
CA TRP A 55 -18.20 7.32 3.08
C TRP A 55 -17.35 8.57 3.22
N ARG A 56 -17.29 9.16 4.42
CA ARG A 56 -16.50 10.34 4.74
C ARG A 56 -15.05 10.03 5.12
N TRP A 57 -14.60 8.79 4.93
CA TRP A 57 -13.18 8.43 5.03
C TRP A 57 -12.22 9.33 4.23
N PRO A 58 -12.58 9.95 3.08
CA PRO A 58 -11.68 10.88 2.39
C PRO A 58 -11.37 12.14 3.21
N GLU A 59 -12.28 12.57 4.11
CA GLU A 59 -12.03 13.70 5.00
C GLU A 59 -10.93 13.37 6.01
N ILE A 60 -10.96 12.15 6.56
CA ILE A 60 -9.89 11.65 7.41
C ILE A 60 -8.58 11.62 6.62
N TRP A 61 -8.59 11.12 5.38
CA TRP A 61 -7.38 11.08 4.58
C TRP A 61 -6.81 12.48 4.26
N GLN A 62 -7.67 13.45 3.93
CA GLN A 62 -7.27 14.83 3.67
C GLN A 62 -6.68 15.52 4.90
N ALA A 63 -7.18 15.20 6.09
CA ALA A 63 -6.60 15.68 7.35
C ALA A 63 -5.25 15.04 7.68
N ASN A 64 -4.86 13.98 6.96
CA ASN A 64 -3.65 13.20 7.18
C ASN A 64 -2.79 13.14 5.90
N PRO A 65 -2.26 14.28 5.41
CA PRO A 65 -1.45 14.30 4.19
C PRO A 65 -0.16 13.48 4.30
N GLN A 66 0.32 13.21 5.52
CA GLN A 66 1.45 12.31 5.76
C GLN A 66 1.15 10.86 5.32
N VAL A 67 -0.12 10.46 5.30
CA VAL A 67 -0.56 9.16 4.78
C VAL A 67 -0.65 9.26 3.26
N ARG A 68 0.47 9.01 2.56
CA ARG A 68 0.56 9.18 1.09
C ARG A 68 -0.36 8.25 0.30
N ASN A 69 -0.72 7.09 0.86
CA ASN A 69 -1.63 6.13 0.25
C ASN A 69 -2.71 5.78 1.30
N PRO A 70 -4.01 5.92 0.97
CA PRO A 70 -5.13 5.59 1.87
C PRO A 70 -5.06 4.18 2.47
N HIS A 71 -4.45 3.23 1.77
CA HIS A 71 -4.30 1.85 2.21
C HIS A 71 -3.08 1.60 3.12
N LEU A 72 -2.20 2.59 3.31
CA LEU A 72 -0.98 2.50 4.12
C LEU A 72 -1.20 3.07 5.52
N ILE A 73 -2.27 2.65 6.20
CA ILE A 73 -2.38 2.85 7.65
C ILE A 73 -1.73 1.64 8.33
N PHE A 74 -0.84 1.87 9.30
CA PHE A 74 -0.07 0.78 9.90
C PHE A 74 -0.63 0.38 11.27
N PRO A 75 -0.63 -0.93 11.59
CA PRO A 75 -0.95 -1.37 12.94
C PRO A 75 0.03 -0.76 13.94
N GLY A 76 -0.51 -0.12 14.99
CA GLY A 76 0.27 0.61 15.98
C GLY A 76 0.19 2.14 15.84
N ASP A 77 -0.27 2.64 14.70
CA ASP A 77 -0.55 4.07 14.50
C ASP A 77 -1.61 4.53 15.51
N LYS A 78 -1.38 5.69 16.14
CA LYS A 78 -2.31 6.27 17.10
C LYS A 78 -3.09 7.37 16.41
N LEU A 79 -4.41 7.24 16.36
CA LEU A 79 -5.32 8.26 15.85
C LEU A 79 -5.93 9.01 17.03
N LEU A 80 -6.07 10.33 16.85
CA LEU A 80 -6.71 11.24 17.79
C LEU A 80 -7.91 11.88 17.13
N LEU A 81 -8.98 12.00 17.90
CA LEU A 81 -10.11 12.85 17.56
C LEU A 81 -9.84 14.25 18.12
N CYS A 82 -9.59 15.20 17.23
CA CYS A 82 -9.29 16.58 17.61
C CYS A 82 -10.42 17.51 17.19
N HIS A 83 -10.89 18.32 18.15
CA HIS A 83 -11.85 19.37 17.89
C HIS A 83 -11.10 20.66 17.61
N ILE A 84 -11.00 21.04 16.34
CA ILE A 84 -10.27 22.22 15.90
C ILE A 84 -11.29 23.23 15.36
N GLN A 85 -11.37 24.39 16.02
CA GLN A 85 -12.39 25.41 15.78
C GLN A 85 -13.82 24.86 15.99
N GLN A 86 -14.54 24.57 14.91
CA GLN A 86 -15.91 24.04 14.89
C GLN A 86 -16.00 22.73 14.10
N ARG A 87 -14.86 22.12 13.77
CA ARG A 87 -14.78 20.85 13.04
C ARG A 87 -14.06 19.81 13.90
N ALA A 88 -14.61 18.61 13.93
CA ALA A 88 -13.90 17.46 14.45
C ALA A 88 -13.12 16.76 13.33
N VAL A 89 -11.85 16.48 13.58
CA VAL A 89 -10.97 15.80 12.64
C VAL A 89 -10.34 14.59 13.30
N VAL A 90 -10.15 13.53 12.52
CA VAL A 90 -9.41 12.35 12.95
C VAL A 90 -8.02 12.42 12.34
N ALA A 91 -6.99 12.48 13.18
CA ALA A 91 -5.61 12.67 12.73
C ALA A 91 -4.63 11.72 13.41
N LEU A 92 -3.52 11.42 12.74
CA LEU A 92 -2.41 10.64 13.28
C LEU A 92 -1.66 11.44 14.35
N ASP A 93 -1.35 10.78 15.46
CA ASP A 93 -0.55 11.30 16.55
C ASP A 93 0.94 10.99 16.33
N GLU A 94 1.70 12.03 16.01
CA GLU A 94 3.16 11.97 15.89
C GLU A 94 3.88 12.29 17.22
N GLY A 95 3.13 12.39 18.33
CA GLY A 95 3.64 12.61 19.68
C GLY A 95 3.31 13.98 20.28
N GLY A 96 2.79 14.93 19.49
CA GLY A 96 2.39 16.25 19.96
C GLY A 96 0.89 16.43 20.20
N GLY A 97 0.09 15.38 20.09
CA GLY A 97 -1.35 15.44 20.38
C GLY A 97 -2.13 16.38 19.47
N CYS A 98 -3.31 16.82 19.94
CA CYS A 98 -4.19 17.67 19.14
C CYS A 98 -3.65 19.09 18.89
N GLU A 99 -2.70 19.56 19.68
CA GLU A 99 -2.05 20.85 19.46
C GLU A 99 -1.20 20.83 18.19
N GLN A 100 -0.37 19.78 18.03
CA GLN A 100 0.44 19.63 16.82
C GLN A 100 -0.41 19.34 15.58
N VAL A 101 -1.47 18.54 15.72
CA VAL A 101 -2.45 18.31 14.63
C VAL A 101 -3.08 19.62 14.19
N ALA A 102 -3.46 20.51 15.13
CA ALA A 102 -4.02 21.82 14.80
C ALA A 102 -3.02 22.72 14.06
N ALA A 103 -1.75 22.70 14.47
CA ALA A 103 -0.68 23.43 13.78
C ALA A 103 -0.47 22.91 12.36
N ASN A 104 -0.45 21.59 12.16
CA ASN A 104 -0.29 20.96 10.85
C ASN A 104 -1.46 21.33 9.91
N LEU A 105 -2.70 21.28 10.40
CA LEU A 105 -3.90 21.71 9.65
C LEU A 105 -3.90 23.20 9.33
N ALA A 106 -3.42 24.06 10.23
CA ALA A 106 -3.28 25.49 9.96
C ALA A 106 -2.28 25.76 8.82
N ASN A 107 -1.15 25.04 8.80
CA ASN A 107 -0.16 25.15 7.72
C ASN A 107 -0.70 24.66 6.36
N LEU A 108 -1.59 23.67 6.35
CA LEU A 108 -2.34 23.24 5.16
C LEU A 108 -3.30 24.34 4.65
N SER A 109 -3.95 25.10 5.54
CA SER A 109 -4.82 26.21 5.12
C SER A 109 -4.07 27.38 4.49
N ASN A 110 -2.81 27.60 4.89
CA ASN A 110 -1.94 28.64 4.32
C ASN A 110 -1.41 28.33 2.91
N SER A 111 -1.67 27.12 2.39
CA SER A 111 -1.39 26.74 1.00
C SER A 111 -2.63 26.78 0.09
N ALA A 112 -3.80 27.15 0.64
CA ALA A 112 -5.07 27.26 -0.09
C ALA A 112 -5.67 28.68 -0.04
N SER A 113 -4.85 29.70 0.18
CA SER A 113 -5.26 31.09 -0.05
C SER A 113 -5.29 31.37 -1.55
N ILE A 114 -6.46 31.23 -2.18
CA ILE A 114 -6.79 31.99 -3.39
C ILE A 114 -6.87 33.46 -2.98
N SER A 115 -5.71 34.09 -2.83
CA SER A 115 -5.58 35.53 -3.00
C SER A 115 -5.39 35.76 -4.49
N GLY A 116 -6.35 36.43 -5.12
CA GLY A 116 -6.19 36.91 -6.50
C GLY A 116 -4.87 37.68 -6.62
N GLY A 117 -3.91 37.09 -7.32
CA GLY A 117 -2.54 37.57 -7.40
C GLY A 117 -1.73 36.75 -8.39
N SER A 118 -1.88 37.09 -9.66
CA SER A 118 -0.98 36.85 -10.80
C SER A 118 0.12 35.78 -10.61
N GLY A 119 -0.24 34.53 -10.89
CA GLY A 119 0.69 33.48 -11.27
C GLY A 119 -0.08 32.48 -12.11
N SER A 120 0.35 32.22 -13.35
CA SER A 120 -0.25 31.17 -14.17
C SER A 120 0.15 29.80 -13.62
N ASP A 121 -0.35 29.43 -12.45
CA ASP A 121 -0.10 28.14 -11.84
C ASP A 121 -1.01 27.10 -12.50
N THR A 122 -0.62 26.77 -13.72
CA THR A 122 -1.27 25.74 -14.53
C THR A 122 -0.91 24.40 -13.90
N LEU A 123 -1.84 23.83 -13.14
CA LEU A 123 -1.71 22.47 -12.62
C LEU A 123 -1.64 21.50 -13.81
N ARG A 124 -0.50 20.83 -13.96
CA ARG A 124 -0.29 19.80 -14.98
C ARG A 124 -0.24 18.43 -14.31
N PRO A 125 -0.75 17.38 -14.97
CA PRO A 125 -0.65 16.02 -14.44
C PRO A 125 0.82 15.64 -14.28
N GLN A 126 1.20 15.19 -13.08
CA GLN A 126 2.53 14.68 -12.79
C GLN A 126 2.45 13.19 -12.47
N VAL A 127 3.36 12.42 -13.07
CA VAL A 127 3.61 11.02 -12.69
C VAL A 127 4.41 11.02 -11.39
N ARG A 128 3.92 10.29 -10.38
CA ARG A 128 4.62 10.11 -9.11
C ARG A 128 5.46 8.84 -9.21
N GLU A 129 6.76 8.99 -9.41
CA GLU A 129 7.71 7.87 -9.45
C GLU A 129 8.07 7.46 -8.01
N GLN A 130 7.97 6.17 -7.71
CA GLN A 130 8.45 5.58 -6.46
C GLN A 130 9.60 4.65 -6.82
N SER A 131 10.75 4.78 -6.15
CA SER A 131 11.82 3.80 -6.27
C SER A 131 11.33 2.48 -5.68
N LEU A 132 11.28 1.42 -6.49
CA LEU A 132 11.15 0.06 -5.98
C LEU A 132 12.51 -0.39 -5.45
N ASP A 133 12.88 0.12 -4.27
CA ASP A 133 14.10 -0.32 -3.57
C ASP A 133 13.96 -1.74 -2.98
N LEU A 134 12.79 -2.38 -3.14
CA LEU A 134 12.62 -3.80 -2.89
C LEU A 134 13.31 -4.60 -4.00
N ALA A 135 14.62 -4.80 -3.86
CA ALA A 135 15.30 -5.86 -4.58
C ALA A 135 14.55 -7.16 -4.30
N ILE A 136 14.01 -7.80 -5.35
CA ILE A 136 13.45 -9.14 -5.22
C ILE A 136 14.61 -10.03 -4.78
N PRO A 137 14.56 -10.64 -3.58
CA PRO A 137 15.63 -11.48 -3.13
C PRO A 137 15.75 -12.67 -4.08
N ALA A 138 16.99 -13.06 -4.40
CA ALA A 138 17.21 -14.29 -5.14
C ALA A 138 16.56 -15.46 -4.38
N ILE A 139 15.76 -16.26 -5.09
CA ILE A 139 15.16 -17.46 -4.50
C ILE A 139 16.32 -18.38 -4.11
N PRO A 140 16.46 -18.75 -2.83
CA PRO A 140 17.60 -19.53 -2.38
C PRO A 140 17.53 -20.94 -2.98
N LEU A 141 18.68 -21.47 -3.39
CA LEU A 141 18.78 -22.75 -4.13
C LEU A 141 18.10 -23.93 -3.41
N LYS A 142 18.09 -23.92 -2.07
CA LYS A 142 17.42 -24.94 -1.26
C LYS A 142 15.92 -25.08 -1.54
N ASP A 143 15.24 -23.99 -1.90
CA ASP A 143 13.79 -23.95 -2.05
C ASP A 143 13.36 -24.43 -3.44
N ILE A 144 14.26 -24.35 -4.43
CA ILE A 144 14.01 -24.77 -5.82
C ILE A 144 14.69 -26.09 -6.20
N ARG A 145 15.57 -26.65 -5.37
CA ARG A 145 16.33 -27.87 -5.69
C ARG A 145 15.43 -29.05 -6.07
N ALA A 146 14.26 -29.20 -5.45
CA ALA A 146 13.32 -30.28 -5.77
C ALA A 146 12.67 -30.15 -7.16
N TYR A 147 12.65 -28.93 -7.73
CA TYR A 147 12.07 -28.62 -9.02
C TYR A 147 13.13 -28.51 -10.13
N LEU A 148 14.40 -28.39 -9.75
CA LEU A 148 15.52 -28.43 -10.69
C LEU A 148 15.82 -29.89 -11.05
N SER A 149 15.84 -30.18 -12.35
CA SER A 149 16.38 -31.44 -12.84
C SER A 149 17.90 -31.33 -12.87
N ASP A 150 18.62 -32.26 -12.24
CA ASP A 150 20.07 -32.41 -12.40
C ASP A 150 20.39 -32.97 -13.79
N SER A 151 20.04 -32.22 -14.84
CA SER A 151 20.44 -32.55 -16.20
C SER A 151 21.90 -32.17 -16.39
N ARG A 152 22.80 -33.17 -16.41
CA ARG A 152 24.18 -32.97 -16.83
C ARG A 152 24.24 -32.93 -18.37
N VAL A 153 24.67 -31.81 -18.92
CA VAL A 153 24.95 -31.67 -20.35
C VAL A 153 26.44 -31.95 -20.56
N PHE A 154 26.75 -32.97 -21.35
CA PHE A 154 28.13 -33.34 -21.70
C PHE A 154 28.44 -32.93 -23.13
N GLY A 155 29.69 -32.56 -23.40
CA GLY A 155 30.17 -32.40 -24.77
C GLY A 155 30.25 -33.75 -25.50
N ALA A 156 30.11 -33.76 -26.82
CA ALA A 156 30.17 -34.99 -27.61
C ALA A 156 31.50 -35.76 -27.42
N ASP A 157 32.61 -35.03 -27.30
CA ASP A 157 33.94 -35.63 -27.10
C ASP A 157 34.11 -36.24 -25.70
N GLU A 158 33.45 -35.66 -24.70
CA GLU A 158 33.44 -36.17 -23.34
C GLU A 158 32.54 -37.41 -23.22
N PHE A 159 31.38 -37.37 -23.87
CA PHE A 159 30.45 -38.50 -23.93
C PHE A 159 31.08 -39.74 -24.58
N ASN A 160 31.85 -39.57 -25.66
CA ASN A 160 32.52 -40.69 -26.32
C ASN A 160 33.67 -41.32 -25.51
N LYS A 161 34.26 -40.55 -24.58
CA LYS A 161 35.31 -41.04 -23.67
C LYS A 161 34.74 -41.63 -22.38
N ALA A 162 33.47 -41.37 -22.08
CA ALA A 162 32.83 -41.85 -20.88
C ALA A 162 32.74 -43.39 -20.87
N PRO A 163 32.90 -44.02 -19.70
CA PRO A 163 32.60 -45.44 -19.56
C PRO A 163 31.12 -45.73 -19.83
N TYR A 164 30.83 -46.94 -20.27
CA TYR A 164 29.45 -47.40 -20.46
C TYR A 164 29.18 -48.68 -19.68
N VAL A 165 27.91 -48.86 -19.31
CA VAL A 165 27.43 -50.05 -18.59
C VAL A 165 27.26 -51.19 -19.57
N LEU A 166 27.94 -52.31 -19.33
CA LEU A 166 27.79 -53.53 -20.14
C LEU A 166 26.62 -54.39 -19.68
N SER A 167 26.48 -54.58 -18.37
CA SER A 167 25.48 -55.47 -17.79
C SER A 167 25.30 -55.23 -16.29
N ALA A 168 24.08 -55.45 -15.79
CA ALA A 168 23.82 -55.60 -14.37
C ALA A 168 23.95 -57.07 -13.96
N GLY A 169 24.28 -57.31 -12.69
CA GLY A 169 24.36 -58.65 -12.13
C GLY A 169 23.12 -59.51 -12.44
N ASN A 170 23.32 -60.83 -12.53
CA ASN A 170 22.27 -61.81 -12.77
C ASN A 170 21.52 -61.64 -14.12
N LYS A 171 22.17 -61.12 -15.16
CA LYS A 171 21.61 -60.93 -16.52
C LYS A 171 20.38 -60.01 -16.57
N ARG A 172 20.28 -59.07 -15.63
CA ARG A 172 19.18 -58.10 -15.59
C ARG A 172 19.56 -56.85 -16.40
N VAL A 173 18.54 -56.19 -16.94
CA VAL A 173 18.70 -54.94 -17.73
C VAL A 173 18.57 -53.70 -16.83
N ILE A 174 18.01 -53.85 -15.63
CA ILE A 174 17.77 -52.78 -14.67
C ILE A 174 18.56 -53.11 -13.40
N ALA A 175 19.36 -52.16 -12.92
CA ALA A 175 20.08 -52.20 -11.65
C ALA A 175 19.59 -51.09 -10.72
N GLY A 176 19.50 -51.38 -9.43
CA GLY A 176 19.20 -50.42 -8.38
C GLY A 176 20.41 -50.16 -7.47
N GLN A 177 20.20 -49.33 -6.44
CA GLN A 177 21.19 -49.08 -5.41
C GLN A 177 21.58 -50.40 -4.70
N GLY A 178 22.87 -50.70 -4.66
CA GLY A 178 23.41 -51.93 -4.05
C GLY A 178 23.60 -53.10 -5.02
N ASP A 179 23.14 -53.00 -6.27
CA ASP A 179 23.40 -54.01 -7.29
C ASP A 179 24.82 -53.89 -7.86
N LYS A 180 25.42 -55.03 -8.20
CA LYS A 180 26.69 -55.08 -8.91
C LYS A 180 26.47 -54.79 -10.40
N VAL A 181 27.21 -53.84 -10.94
CA VAL A 181 27.21 -53.50 -12.38
C VAL A 181 28.59 -53.69 -12.97
N TYR A 182 28.64 -54.09 -14.23
CA TYR A 182 29.88 -54.27 -14.99
C TYR A 182 30.02 -53.13 -15.99
N LEU A 183 31.15 -52.43 -15.92
CA LEU A 183 31.45 -51.25 -16.72
C LEU A 183 32.59 -51.56 -17.71
N ARG A 184 32.66 -50.79 -18.80
CA ARG A 184 33.79 -50.82 -19.74
C ARG A 184 34.19 -49.40 -20.14
N GLY A 185 35.50 -49.17 -20.20
CA GLY A 185 36.09 -47.85 -20.40
C GLY A 185 36.59 -47.27 -19.07
N GLY A 186 37.57 -46.36 -19.13
CA GLY A 186 38.19 -45.68 -17.99
C GLY A 186 39.11 -46.54 -17.11
N GLU A 187 39.98 -45.89 -16.33
CA GLU A 187 40.67 -46.53 -15.20
C GLU A 187 39.78 -46.42 -13.96
N PHE A 188 39.16 -47.53 -13.56
CA PHE A 188 38.34 -47.60 -12.36
C PHE A 188 39.02 -48.41 -11.28
N THR A 189 39.02 -47.89 -10.05
CA THR A 189 39.39 -48.67 -8.88
C THR A 189 38.18 -49.42 -8.34
N LEU A 190 38.36 -50.69 -7.97
CA LEU A 190 37.28 -51.51 -7.43
C LEU A 190 36.83 -50.96 -6.07
N GLY A 191 35.62 -50.40 -5.99
CA GLY A 191 35.06 -49.81 -4.76
C GLY A 191 34.89 -48.30 -4.77
N GLU A 192 35.26 -47.63 -5.87
CA GLU A 192 34.98 -46.21 -6.07
C GLU A 192 33.47 -45.99 -6.27
N THR A 193 32.89 -45.06 -5.52
CA THR A 193 31.47 -44.68 -5.66
C THR A 193 31.40 -43.50 -6.64
N LEU A 194 30.62 -43.65 -7.71
CA LEU A 194 30.33 -42.58 -8.68
C LEU A 194 29.48 -41.45 -8.07
#